data_AF-A0A350II17-F1
#
_entry.id   AF-A0A350II17-F1
#
_cell.length_a   1.000
_cell.length_b   1.000
_cell.length_c   1.000
_cell.angle_alpha   90.00
_cell.angle_beta   90.00
_cell.angle_gamma   90.00
#
_symmetry.space_group_name_H-M   'P 1'
#
loop_
_entity.id
_entity.type
_entity.pdbx_description
1 polymer ?
#
loop_
_entity_poly.entity_id
_entity_poly.type
_entity_poly.pdbx_seq_one_letter_code
_entity_poly.pdbx_strand_id
1 'polypeptide(L)'
;MHIMKKNPLFDKCVANVAPEVMEEVSLNIDIANRIYDLLKKKNMTQREFAALMGKRESEISRWLTGSHGFTTTTLAKIGTVLGEPIVEVKKAHELKYVFVPTQGFITPSESYDGTYSSQSHSYFRMTYNN
;
A
#
# COMPACT_ATOMS: atom_id res chain seq x y z
N MET A 1 -15.21 -21.35 -5.50
CA MET A 1 -15.32 -19.91 -5.86
C MET A 1 -16.77 -19.51 -5.62
N HIS A 2 -17.07 -18.96 -4.43
CA HIS A 2 -18.46 -18.62 -4.06
C HIS A 2 -18.78 -17.24 -4.64
N ILE A 3 -19.58 -17.22 -5.71
CA ILE A 3 -20.02 -16.01 -6.38
C ILE A 3 -21.13 -15.40 -5.50
N MET A 4 -20.90 -14.21 -4.93
CA MET A 4 -21.96 -13.44 -4.30
C MET A 4 -23.08 -13.22 -5.31
N LYS A 5 -24.31 -13.64 -4.97
CA LYS A 5 -25.50 -13.28 -5.75
C LYS A 5 -25.66 -11.77 -5.69
N LYS A 6 -25.35 -11.07 -6.79
CA LYS A 6 -25.64 -9.64 -6.94
C LYS A 6 -27.14 -9.45 -6.83
N ASN A 7 -27.59 -8.84 -5.74
CA ASN A 7 -28.99 -8.51 -5.55
C ASN A 7 -29.23 -7.16 -6.24
N PRO A 8 -30.04 -7.10 -7.31
CA PRO A 8 -30.24 -5.87 -8.09
C PRO A 8 -30.86 -4.72 -7.29
N LEU A 9 -31.44 -4.99 -6.11
CA LEU A 9 -31.88 -3.96 -5.17
C LEU A 9 -30.68 -3.28 -4.46
N PHE A 10 -29.64 -4.04 -4.13
CA PHE A 10 -28.42 -3.49 -3.52
C PHE A 10 -27.69 -2.57 -4.49
N ASP A 11 -27.55 -2.98 -5.76
CA ASP A 11 -26.86 -2.19 -6.78
C ASP A 11 -27.55 -0.82 -7.02
N LYS A 12 -28.90 -0.78 -6.95
CA LYS A 12 -29.67 0.48 -7.07
C LYS A 12 -29.52 1.40 -5.86
N CYS A 13 -29.37 0.84 -4.66
CA CYS A 13 -29.12 1.62 -3.45
C CYS A 13 -27.70 2.21 -3.47
N VAL A 14 -26.71 1.42 -3.90
CA VAL A 14 -25.30 1.85 -4.00
C VAL A 14 -25.11 2.88 -5.11
N ALA A 15 -25.86 2.81 -6.21
CA ALA A 15 -25.77 3.77 -7.33
C ALA A 15 -26.15 5.22 -6.95
N ASN A 16 -26.87 5.43 -5.84
CA ASN A 16 -27.25 6.76 -5.35
C ASN A 16 -26.37 7.27 -4.19
N VAL A 17 -25.34 6.50 -3.81
CA VAL A 17 -24.41 6.91 -2.74
C VAL A 17 -23.37 7.86 -3.32
N ALA A 18 -23.09 8.95 -2.60
CA ALA A 18 -22.04 9.87 -2.99
C ALA A 18 -20.68 9.14 -3.09
N PRO A 19 -19.85 9.43 -4.11
CA PRO A 19 -18.59 8.73 -4.32
C PRO A 19 -17.65 8.85 -3.11
N GLU A 20 -17.69 9.98 -2.39
CA GLU A 20 -16.92 10.21 -1.18
C GLU A 20 -17.22 9.19 -0.06
N VAL A 21 -18.50 8.83 0.11
CA VAL A 21 -18.93 7.87 1.13
C VAL A 21 -18.49 6.45 0.75
N MET A 22 -18.52 6.12 -0.54
CA MET A 22 -18.03 4.83 -1.04
C MET A 22 -16.53 4.67 -0.79
N GLU A 23 -15.74 5.70 -1.07
CA GLU A 23 -14.30 5.71 -0.80
C GLU A 23 -14.00 5.63 0.70
N GLU A 24 -14.74 6.36 1.55
CA GLU A 24 -14.58 6.29 3.00
C GLU A 24 -14.83 4.86 3.53
N VAL A 25 -15.92 4.23 3.10
CA VAL A 25 -16.25 2.85 3.50
C VAL A 25 -15.19 1.87 3.00
N SER A 26 -14.73 2.02 1.75
CA SER A 26 -13.65 1.18 1.21
C SER A 26 -12.38 1.29 2.04
N LEU A 27 -11.97 2.52 2.37
CA LEU A 27 -10.79 2.77 3.20
C LEU A 27 -10.93 2.16 4.60
N ASN A 28 -12.10 2.29 5.22
CA ASN A 28 -12.37 1.71 6.54
C ASN A 28 -12.31 0.18 6.50
N ILE A 29 -12.80 -0.46 5.45
CA ILE A 29 -12.71 -1.91 5.24
C ILE A 29 -11.24 -2.34 5.07
N ASP A 30 -10.45 -1.62 4.27
CA ASP A 30 -9.04 -1.93 4.06
C ASP A 30 -8.23 -1.83 5.37
N ILE A 31 -8.50 -0.81 6.17
CA ILE A 31 -7.90 -0.66 7.50
C ILE A 31 -8.31 -1.81 8.43
N ALA A 32 -9.59 -2.18 8.45
CA ALA A 32 -10.09 -3.29 9.26
C ALA A 32 -9.43 -4.63 8.88
N ASN A 33 -9.31 -4.90 7.58
CA ASN A 33 -8.62 -6.08 7.06
C ASN A 33 -7.14 -6.09 7.46
N ARG A 34 -6.45 -4.95 7.36
CA ARG A 34 -5.06 -4.82 7.78
C ARG A 34 -4.88 -5.14 9.26
N ILE A 35 -5.77 -4.65 10.12
CA ILE A 35 -5.75 -4.98 11.56
C ILE A 35 -5.97 -6.48 11.76
N TYR A 36 -6.94 -7.07 11.08
CA TYR A 36 -7.22 -8.51 11.17
C TYR A 36 -6.01 -9.37 10.77
N ASP A 37 -5.33 -9.00 9.68
CA ASP A 37 -4.13 -9.70 9.22
C ASP A 37 -2.99 -9.61 10.24
N LEU A 38 -2.81 -8.45 10.87
CA LEU A 38 -1.79 -8.27 11.92
C LEU A 38 -2.11 -9.09 13.17
N LEU A 39 -3.38 -9.18 13.56
CA LEU A 39 -3.81 -10.06 14.67
C LEU A 39 -3.50 -11.52 14.35
N LYS A 40 -3.83 -11.97 13.14
CA LYS A 40 -3.55 -13.33 12.68
C LYS A 40 -2.05 -13.62 12.63
N LYS A 41 -1.25 -12.69 12.10
CA LYS A 41 0.22 -12.79 12.04
C LYS A 41 0.84 -12.97 13.44
N LYS A 42 0.24 -12.36 14.45
CA LYS A 42 0.69 -12.44 15.85
C LYS A 42 0.03 -13.57 16.66
N ASN A 43 -0.78 -14.41 16.04
CA ASN A 43 -1.60 -15.43 16.72
C ASN A 43 -2.41 -14.85 17.89
N MET A 44 -2.87 -13.60 17.75
CA MET A 44 -3.60 -12.87 18.79
C MET A 44 -5.10 -12.99 18.53
N THR A 45 -5.86 -13.34 19.56
CA THR A 45 -7.33 -13.38 19.49
C THR A 45 -7.93 -11.99 19.60
N GLN A 46 -9.15 -11.80 19.07
CA GLN A 46 -9.88 -10.54 19.22
C GLN A 46 -10.08 -10.16 20.69
N ARG A 47 -10.31 -11.16 21.57
CA ARG A 47 -10.45 -10.97 23.01
C ARG A 47 -9.18 -10.44 23.67
N GLU A 48 -8.02 -11.00 23.33
CA GLU A 48 -6.73 -10.52 23.85
C GLU A 48 -6.42 -9.11 23.34
N PHE A 49 -6.69 -8.84 22.07
CA PHE A 49 -6.53 -7.51 21.51
C PHE A 49 -7.46 -6.49 22.18
N ALA A 50 -8.71 -6.86 22.44
CA ALA A 50 -9.66 -6.02 23.18
C ALA A 50 -9.14 -5.70 24.59
N ALA A 51 -8.57 -6.68 25.29
CA ALA A 51 -7.96 -6.49 26.59
C ALA A 51 -6.77 -5.52 26.54
N LEU A 52 -5.87 -5.66 25.55
CA LEU A 52 -4.73 -4.75 25.35
C LEU A 52 -5.17 -3.33 25.01
N MET A 53 -6.26 -3.19 24.25
CA MET A 53 -6.83 -1.88 23.91
C MET A 53 -7.64 -1.27 25.07
N GLY A 54 -7.93 -2.02 26.14
CA GLY A 54 -8.82 -1.60 27.22
C GLY A 54 -10.26 -1.38 26.74
N LYS A 55 -10.69 -2.14 25.73
CA LYS A 55 -12.00 -2.02 25.07
C LYS A 55 -12.81 -3.30 25.19
N ARG A 56 -14.10 -3.21 24.92
CA ARG A 56 -14.98 -4.38 24.85
C ARG A 56 -14.74 -5.14 23.55
N GLU A 57 -14.84 -6.46 23.60
CA GLU A 57 -14.72 -7.32 22.42
C GLU A 57 -15.75 -6.98 21.34
N SER A 58 -16.97 -6.56 21.73
CA SER A 58 -18.00 -6.10 20.80
C SER A 58 -17.62 -4.81 20.05
N GLU A 59 -16.85 -3.91 20.69
CA GLU A 59 -16.33 -2.70 20.02
C GLU A 59 -15.26 -3.08 18.98
N ILE A 60 -14.34 -3.98 19.34
CA ILE A 60 -13.32 -4.49 18.42
C ILE A 60 -13.96 -5.25 17.25
N SER A 61 -14.95 -6.09 17.52
CA SER A 61 -15.71 -6.78 16.48
C SER A 61 -16.33 -5.79 15.50
N ARG A 62 -16.93 -4.71 16.01
CA ARG A 62 -17.51 -3.65 15.19
C ARG A 62 -16.45 -2.92 14.34
N TRP A 63 -15.28 -2.64 14.90
CA TRP A 63 -14.17 -2.07 14.13
C TRP A 63 -13.75 -2.99 12.98
N LEU A 64 -13.66 -4.29 13.22
CA LEU A 64 -13.26 -5.27 12.21
C LEU A 64 -14.32 -5.50 11.12
N THR A 65 -15.55 -5.03 11.29
CA THR A 65 -16.56 -5.06 10.22
C THR A 65 -16.34 -4.00 9.13
N GLY A 66 -15.46 -3.00 9.36
CA GLY A 66 -15.23 -1.90 8.43
C GLY A 66 -16.35 -0.87 8.35
N SER A 67 -17.41 -1.02 9.15
CA SER A 67 -18.57 -0.10 9.18
C SER A 67 -18.37 1.12 10.09
N HIS A 68 -17.25 1.21 10.79
CA HIS A 68 -16.93 2.29 11.71
C HIS A 68 -15.64 2.99 11.29
N GLY A 69 -15.68 4.32 11.18
CA GLY A 69 -14.50 5.13 10.87
C GLY A 69 -13.46 5.07 11.99
N PHE A 70 -12.18 5.07 11.64
CA PHE A 70 -11.09 5.11 12.61
C PHE A 70 -10.56 6.53 12.77
N THR A 71 -10.37 6.98 14.01
CA THR A 71 -9.62 8.22 14.26
C THR A 71 -8.12 7.95 14.16
N THR A 72 -7.34 8.96 13.77
CA THR A 72 -5.87 8.86 13.74
C THR A 72 -5.29 8.45 15.10
N THR A 73 -5.88 8.93 16.19
CA THR A 73 -5.51 8.55 17.57
C THR A 73 -5.72 7.06 17.82
N THR A 74 -6.85 6.50 17.36
CA THR A 74 -7.13 5.07 17.46
C THR A 74 -6.12 4.26 16.65
N LEU A 75 -5.85 4.66 15.40
CA LEU A 75 -4.89 3.97 14.53
C LEU A 75 -3.47 3.98 15.12
N ALA A 76 -3.04 5.11 15.68
CA ALA A 76 -1.75 5.21 16.35
C ALA A 76 -1.66 4.24 17.54
N LYS A 77 -2.69 4.21 18.41
CA LYS A 77 -2.75 3.28 19.55
C LYS A 77 -2.69 1.83 19.10
N ILE A 78 -3.48 1.45 18.10
CA ILE A 78 -3.49 0.09 17.55
C ILE A 78 -2.09 -0.26 17.01
N GLY A 79 -1.47 0.65 16.25
CA GLY A 79 -0.12 0.44 15.72
C GLY A 79 0.94 0.29 16.81
N THR A 80 0.82 1.04 17.92
CA THR A 80 1.72 0.87 19.08
C THR A 80 1.51 -0.46 19.78
N VAL A 81 0.26 -0.89 20.00
CA VAL A 81 -0.07 -2.18 20.65
C VAL A 81 0.37 -3.36 19.80
N LEU A 82 0.17 -3.28 18.48
CA LEU A 82 0.57 -4.31 17.55
C LEU A 82 2.06 -4.20 17.16
N GLY A 83 2.72 -3.08 17.41
CA GLY A 83 4.13 -2.86 17.08
C GLY A 83 4.42 -2.73 15.58
N GLU A 84 3.40 -2.51 14.75
CA GLU A 84 3.51 -2.30 13.30
C GLU A 84 2.55 -1.18 12.87
N PRO A 85 2.95 -0.31 11.91
CA PRO A 85 2.06 0.73 11.40
C PRO A 85 0.85 0.13 10.67
N ILE A 86 -0.34 0.68 10.93
CA ILE A 86 -1.60 0.24 10.32
C ILE A 86 -1.85 0.94 8.99
N VAL A 87 -1.54 2.23 8.91
CA VAL A 87 -1.73 3.07 7.73
C VAL A 87 -0.39 3.67 7.34
N GLU A 88 -0.09 3.62 6.05
CA GLU A 88 1.06 4.29 5.46
C GLU A 88 0.59 5.42 4.54
N VAL A 89 1.16 6.60 4.74
CA VAL A 89 0.94 7.72 3.81
C VAL A 89 1.87 7.51 2.63
N LYS A 90 1.34 7.68 1.40
CA LYS A 90 2.16 7.67 0.19
C LYS A 90 3.28 8.69 0.32
N LYS A 91 4.51 8.23 0.55
CA LYS A 91 5.72 9.06 0.48
C LYS A 91 6.21 9.06 -0.96
N ALA A 92 6.71 10.21 -1.43
CA ALA A 92 7.42 10.24 -2.69
C ALA A 92 8.58 9.23 -2.61
N HIS A 93 8.68 8.34 -3.59
CA HIS A 93 9.76 7.35 -3.59
C HIS A 93 11.07 8.12 -3.72
N GLU A 94 11.99 7.93 -2.77
CA GLU A 94 13.36 8.40 -2.94
C GLU A 94 13.92 7.71 -4.20
N LEU A 95 14.21 8.51 -5.22
CA LEU A 95 14.80 8.03 -6.47
C LEU A 95 16.15 7.38 -6.13
N LYS A 96 16.21 6.05 -6.16
CA LYS A 96 17.47 5.30 -6.03
C LYS A 96 18.19 5.35 -7.37
N TYR A 97 19.16 6.25 -7.50
CA TYR A 97 20.06 6.25 -8.64
C TYR A 97 21.04 5.07 -8.53
N VAL A 98 21.12 4.26 -9.59
CA VAL A 98 22.21 3.29 -9.76
C VAL A 98 23.15 3.88 -10.81
N PHE A 99 24.35 4.25 -10.38
CA PHE A 99 25.41 4.63 -11.30
C PHE A 99 26.06 3.36 -11.87
N VAL A 100 25.85 3.11 -13.16
CA VAL A 100 26.49 1.99 -13.87
C VAL A 100 27.59 2.57 -14.75
N PRO A 101 28.88 2.41 -14.38
CA PRO A 101 29.98 2.86 -15.23
C PRO A 101 30.06 1.93 -16.46
N THR A 102 29.81 2.49 -17.65
CA THR A 102 29.95 1.75 -18.91
C THR A 102 31.26 2.14 -19.59
N GLN A 103 32.07 1.15 -19.98
CA GLN A 103 33.21 1.39 -20.86
C GLN A 103 32.70 1.49 -22.30
N GLY A 104 32.77 2.69 -22.87
CA GLY A 104 32.60 2.90 -24.31
C GLY A 104 33.94 2.66 -25.01
N PHE A 105 33.96 1.83 -26.04
CA PHE A 105 35.10 1.75 -26.96
C PHE A 105 34.89 2.76 -28.08
N ILE A 106 35.81 3.72 -28.21
CA ILE A 106 35.79 4.71 -29.30
C ILE A 106 36.60 4.13 -30.46
N THR A 107 36.04 4.14 -31.66
CA THR A 107 36.78 3.74 -32.86
C THR A 107 37.51 4.95 -33.46
N PRO A 108 38.77 4.82 -33.94
CA PRO A 108 39.51 5.96 -34.49
C PRO A 108 38.82 6.68 -35.66
N SER A 109 37.91 5.99 -36.36
CA SER A 109 37.06 6.55 -37.42
C SER A 109 36.07 7.63 -36.94
N GLU A 110 35.85 7.77 -35.63
CA GLU A 110 34.96 8.77 -35.02
C GLU A 110 35.72 10.02 -34.52
N SER A 111 37.03 10.10 -34.78
CA SER A 111 37.84 11.26 -34.40
C SER A 111 37.97 12.25 -35.57
N TYR A 112 37.65 13.52 -35.31
CA TYR A 112 37.96 14.64 -36.19
C TYR A 112 38.82 15.64 -35.41
N ASP A 113 39.99 15.95 -35.94
CA ASP A 113 40.89 17.00 -35.45
C ASP A 113 41.44 16.82 -34.01
N GLY A 114 41.67 15.57 -33.59
CA GLY A 114 42.35 15.27 -32.32
C GLY A 114 41.48 15.39 -31.06
N THR A 115 40.17 15.63 -31.21
CA THR A 115 39.21 15.60 -30.10
C THR A 115 38.26 14.41 -30.21
N TYR A 116 38.05 13.71 -29.09
CA TYR A 116 37.20 12.52 -29.02
C TYR A 116 35.80 12.90 -28.53
N SER A 117 34.81 12.92 -29.43
CA SER A 117 33.40 13.04 -29.05
C SER A 117 32.68 11.71 -29.29
N SER A 118 32.36 10.98 -28.23
CA SER A 118 31.51 9.79 -28.32
C SER A 118 30.08 10.21 -28.71
N GLN A 119 29.71 10.05 -29.99
CA GLN A 119 28.33 10.29 -30.47
C GLN A 119 27.43 9.05 -30.35
N SER A 120 27.97 7.95 -29.84
CA SER A 120 27.28 6.70 -29.60
C SER A 120 26.24 6.88 -28.48
N HIS A 121 24.99 7.09 -28.87
CA HIS A 121 23.83 6.88 -28.01
C HIS A 121 23.63 5.36 -27.85
N SER A 122 24.55 4.71 -27.15
CA SER A 122 24.46 3.28 -26.87
C SER A 122 23.31 3.05 -25.88
N TYR A 123 22.12 2.71 -26.40
CA TYR A 123 20.99 2.34 -25.56
C TYR A 123 21.27 1.02 -24.86
N PHE A 124 21.42 1.04 -23.54
CA PHE A 124 21.50 -0.17 -22.73
C PHE A 124 20.10 -0.59 -22.31
N ARG A 125 19.69 -1.81 -22.69
CA ARG A 125 18.48 -2.45 -22.15
C ARG A 125 18.83 -3.07 -20.80
N MET A 126 18.36 -2.47 -19.72
CA MET A 126 18.35 -3.09 -18.40
C MET A 126 16.95 -3.60 -18.08
N THR A 127 16.82 -4.88 -17.81
CA THR A 127 15.60 -5.45 -17.24
C THR A 127 15.64 -5.31 -15.72
N TYR A 128 14.81 -4.43 -15.19
CA TYR A 128 14.57 -4.30 -13.75
C TYR A 128 13.50 -5.32 -13.35
N ASN A 129 13.88 -6.39 -12.67
CA ASN A 129 12.94 -7.26 -11.99
C ASN A 129 12.76 -6.74 -10.57
N ASN A 130 11.51 -6.37 -10.25
CA ASN A 130 11.11 -5.88 -8.94
C ASN A 130 11.03 -7.01 -7.92
#